data_AF-A0A1I7GU73-F1
#
_entry.id   AF-A0A1I7GU73-F1
#
_cell.length_a   1.000
_cell.length_b   1.000
_cell.length_c   1.000
_cell.angle_alpha   90.00
_cell.angle_beta   90.00
_cell.angle_gamma   90.00
#
_symmetry.space_group_name_H-M   'P 1'
#
loop_
_entity.id
_entity.type
_entity.pdbx_description
1 polymer ?
#
loop_
_entity_poly.entity_id
_entity_poly.type
_entity_poly.pdbx_seq_one_letter_code
_entity_poly.pdbx_strand_id
1 'polypeptide(L)'
;MIEKLFSDYIFLTKNILSGIKNGISVEEYFEKREKLIKDIIELDASKEDKKAEYESSGAKELDENVVEFIKNEMKDTKMQMQKAALNKRVYSSYVSSNVSGSFFRRTI
;
A
#
# COMPACT_ATOMS: atom_id res chain seq x y z
N MET A 1 6.51 21.58 21.81
CA MET A 1 5.38 21.68 20.83
C MET A 1 5.70 20.90 19.58
N ILE A 2 6.89 21.07 19.01
CA ILE A 2 7.40 20.29 17.86
C ILE A 2 7.48 18.78 18.16
N GLU A 3 8.06 18.38 19.30
CA GLU A 3 8.18 16.97 19.73
C GLU A 3 6.82 16.24 19.81
N LYS A 4 5.77 16.96 20.23
CA LYS A 4 4.42 16.38 20.34
C LYS A 4 3.86 16.04 18.96
N LEU A 5 4.01 16.95 17.99
CA LEU A 5 3.56 16.72 16.62
C LEU A 5 4.32 15.56 15.95
N PHE A 6 5.63 15.46 16.20
CA PHE A 6 6.42 14.33 15.71
C PHE A 6 6.07 13.01 16.40
N SER A 7 5.75 13.03 17.69
CA SER A 7 5.24 11.85 18.41
C SER A 7 3.90 11.38 17.85
N ASP A 8 2.96 12.31 17.62
CA ASP A 8 1.66 12.01 17.00
C ASP A 8 1.85 11.49 15.56
N TYR A 9 2.80 12.06 14.81
CA TYR A 9 3.17 11.60 13.48
C TYR A 9 3.68 10.16 13.50
N ILE A 10 4.61 9.84 14.40
CA ILE A 10 5.16 8.49 14.58
C ILE A 10 4.07 7.50 14.97
N PHE A 11 3.17 7.89 15.88
CA PHE A 11 2.06 7.07 16.29
C PHE A 11 1.14 6.72 15.11
N LEU A 12 0.77 7.71 14.29
CA LEU A 12 -0.01 7.47 13.08
C LEU A 12 0.73 6.58 12.08
N THR A 13 2.02 6.82 11.85
CA THR A 13 2.83 6.02 10.92
C THR A 13 2.94 4.55 11.37
N LYS A 14 3.04 4.28 12.67
CA LYS A 14 2.98 2.91 13.23
C LYS A 14 1.60 2.27 13.04
N ASN A 15 0.53 3.02 13.24
CA ASN A 15 -0.83 2.53 13.02
C ASN A 15 -1.10 2.23 11.55
N ILE A 16 -0.55 3.03 10.63
CA ILE A 16 -0.58 2.74 9.19
C ILE A 16 0.13 1.42 8.92
N LEU A 17 1.37 1.24 9.38
CA LEU A 17 2.11 -0.02 9.19
C LEU A 17 1.35 -1.23 9.73
N SER A 18 0.80 -1.10 10.94
CA SER A 18 0.01 -2.17 11.56
C SER A 18 -1.29 -2.44 10.79
N GLY A 19 -1.97 -1.39 10.35
CA GLY A 19 -3.23 -1.51 9.61
C GLY A 19 -3.02 -2.19 8.26
N ILE A 20 -2.00 -1.81 7.48
CA ILE A 20 -1.70 -2.46 6.20
C ILE A 20 -1.34 -3.94 6.43
N LYS A 21 -0.51 -4.26 7.44
CA LYS A 21 -0.16 -5.65 7.79
C LYS A 21 -1.36 -6.51 8.15
N ASN A 22 -2.36 -5.92 8.79
CA ASN A 22 -3.57 -6.63 9.23
C ASN A 22 -4.73 -6.54 8.22
N GLY A 23 -4.53 -5.92 7.05
CA GLY A 23 -5.58 -5.73 6.05
C GLY A 23 -6.73 -4.81 6.49
N ILE A 24 -6.47 -3.92 7.45
CA ILE A 24 -7.43 -2.93 7.95
C ILE A 24 -7.32 -1.66 7.08
N SER A 25 -8.44 -0.96 6.83
CA SER A 25 -8.37 0.34 6.15
C SER A 25 -7.53 1.33 6.97
N VAL A 26 -6.62 2.00 6.27
CA VAL A 26 -5.69 2.99 6.83
C VAL A 26 -5.88 4.39 6.25
N GLU A 27 -6.90 4.59 5.43
CA GLU A 27 -7.16 5.85 4.69
C GLU A 27 -7.27 7.03 5.66
N GLU A 28 -8.05 6.87 6.74
CA GLU A 28 -8.18 7.91 7.77
C GLU A 28 -6.86 8.24 8.47
N TYR A 29 -5.98 7.26 8.65
CA TYR A 29 -4.67 7.49 9.27
C TYR A 29 -3.74 8.25 8.33
N PHE A 30 -3.82 8.00 7.01
CA PHE A 30 -3.09 8.78 6.01
C PHE A 30 -3.57 10.23 5.95
N GLU A 31 -4.88 10.48 6.00
CA GLU A 31 -5.43 11.85 6.03
C GLU A 31 -4.99 12.61 7.28
N LYS A 32 -5.04 11.95 8.46
CA LYS A 32 -4.56 12.54 9.71
C LYS A 32 -3.06 12.82 9.66
N ARG A 33 -2.27 11.93 9.05
CA ARG A 33 -0.82 12.11 8.86
C ARG A 33 -0.52 13.29 7.93
N GLU A 34 -1.30 13.48 6.87
CA GLU A 34 -1.15 14.64 5.97
C GLU A 34 -1.42 15.97 6.70
N LYS A 35 -2.43 16.01 7.58
CA LYS A 35 -2.70 17.19 8.40
C LYS A 35 -1.52 17.51 9.33
N LEU A 36 -0.97 16.52 10.02
CA LEU A 36 0.22 16.72 10.87
C LEU A 36 1.43 17.22 10.08
N ILE A 37 1.64 16.74 8.85
CA ILE A 37 2.72 17.25 8.00
C ILE A 37 2.52 18.75 7.73
N LYS A 38 1.29 19.18 7.43
CA LYS A 38 0.98 20.61 7.22
C LYS A 38 1.24 21.42 8.50
N ASP A 39 0.79 20.92 9.66
CA ASP A 39 1.03 21.57 10.95
C ASP A 39 2.53 21.70 11.27
N ILE A 40 3.33 20.66 10.95
CA ILE A 40 4.79 20.69 11.12
C ILE A 40 5.43 21.70 10.16
N ILE A 41 4.95 21.79 8.92
CA ILE A 41 5.45 22.77 7.93
C ILE A 41 5.13 24.20 8.37
N GLU A 42 3.93 24.44 8.87
CA GLU A 42 3.44 25.77 9.31
C GLU A 42 4.01 26.20 10.67
N LEU A 43 4.62 25.27 11.43
CA LEU A 43 5.22 25.58 12.72
C LEU A 43 6.28 26.68 12.61
N ASP A 44 6.26 27.64 13.55
CA ASP A 44 7.28 28.68 13.68
C ASP A 44 8.56 28.10 14.30
N ALA A 45 9.24 27.24 13.54
CA ALA A 45 10.52 26.65 13.88
C ALA A 45 11.41 26.65 12.62
N SER A 46 12.72 26.71 12.83
CA SER A 46 13.65 26.68 11.72
C SER A 46 13.54 25.34 10.95
N LYS A 47 13.89 25.37 9.68
CA LYS A 47 13.95 24.16 8.85
C LYS A 47 14.97 23.16 9.41
N GLU A 48 16.05 23.66 10.02
CA GLU A 48 17.09 22.84 10.64
C GLU A 48 16.56 22.10 11.87
N ASP A 49 15.78 22.76 12.73
CA ASP A 49 15.18 22.14 13.92
C ASP A 49 14.17 21.05 13.54
N LYS A 50 13.32 21.33 12.55
CA LYS A 50 12.36 20.34 12.02
C LYS A 50 13.07 19.12 11.45
N LYS A 51 14.19 19.34 10.74
CA LYS A 51 14.99 18.26 10.16
C LYS A 51 15.68 17.44 11.25
N ALA A 52 16.28 18.10 12.23
CA ALA A 52 16.94 17.45 13.35
C ALA A 52 15.95 16.55 14.10
N GLU A 53 14.73 17.03 14.35
CA GLU A 53 13.69 16.26 15.02
C GLU A 53 13.19 15.08 14.16
N TYR A 54 13.04 15.26 12.84
CA TYR A 54 12.65 14.17 11.94
C TYR A 54 13.70 13.04 11.90
N GLU A 55 14.98 13.40 11.96
CA GLU A 55 16.08 12.43 11.98
C GLU A 55 16.26 11.78 13.36
N SER A 56 16.15 12.55 14.44
CA SER A 56 16.35 12.06 15.82
C SER A 56 15.18 11.19 16.32
N SER A 57 13.95 11.51 15.91
CA SER A 57 12.74 10.83 16.38
C SER A 57 12.52 9.45 15.74
N GLY A 58 13.33 9.07 14.76
CA GLY A 58 13.18 7.82 14.01
C GLY A 58 12.02 7.83 13.02
N ALA A 59 11.39 8.98 12.80
CA ALA A 59 10.33 9.17 11.81
C ALA A 59 10.79 8.80 10.39
N LYS A 60 12.05 9.10 10.06
CA LYS A 60 12.67 8.74 8.78
C LYS A 60 12.66 7.24 8.51
N GLU A 61 13.10 6.43 9.47
CA GLU A 61 13.17 4.98 9.31
C GLU A 61 11.75 4.38 9.19
N LEU A 62 10.78 4.91 9.93
CA LEU A 62 9.38 4.49 9.81
C LEU A 62 8.80 4.80 8.43
N ASP A 63 9.12 5.96 7.87
CA ASP A 63 8.65 6.34 6.53
C ASP A 63 9.26 5.46 5.43
N GLU A 64 10.56 5.16 5.54
CA GLU A 64 11.24 4.21 4.65
C GLU A 64 10.58 2.82 4.71
N ASN A 65 10.28 2.33 5.93
CA ASN A 65 9.57 1.08 6.15
C ASN A 65 8.15 1.07 5.55
N VAL A 66 7.40 2.18 5.68
CA VAL A 66 6.06 2.31 5.06
C VAL A 66 6.16 2.19 3.55
N VAL A 67 7.11 2.90 2.93
CA VAL A 67 7.30 2.90 1.48
C VAL A 67 7.68 1.50 0.99
N GLU A 68 8.60 0.84 1.67
CA GLU A 68 9.00 -0.52 1.32
C GLU A 68 7.85 -1.51 1.46
N PHE A 69 7.09 -1.44 2.54
CA PHE A 69 5.95 -2.30 2.78
C PHE A 69 4.88 -2.15 1.69
N ILE A 70 4.50 -0.91 1.36
CA ILE A 70 3.53 -0.64 0.29
C ILE A 70 4.03 -1.16 -1.05
N LYS A 71 5.32 -0.97 -1.38
CA LYS A 71 5.89 -1.49 -2.65
C LYS A 71 5.79 -3.01 -2.73
N ASN A 72 6.06 -3.71 -1.63
CA ASN A 72 5.97 -5.16 -1.58
C ASN A 72 4.52 -5.64 -1.75
N GLU A 73 3.56 -5.04 -1.02
CA GLU A 73 2.13 -5.34 -1.16
C GLU A 73 1.60 -5.09 -2.57
N MET A 74 2.02 -4.00 -3.21
CA MET A 74 1.67 -3.70 -4.60
C MET A 74 2.21 -4.75 -5.57
N LYS A 75 3.45 -5.22 -5.35
CA LYS A 75 4.09 -6.27 -6.15
C LYS A 75 3.33 -7.59 -6.02
N ASP A 76 2.94 -7.95 -4.80
CA ASP A 76 2.19 -9.18 -4.53
C ASP A 76 0.79 -9.12 -5.12
N THR A 77 0.09 -7.99 -4.96
CA THR A 77 -1.21 -7.74 -5.59
C THR A 77 -1.12 -7.86 -7.11
N LYS A 78 -0.09 -7.28 -7.74
CA LYS A 78 0.14 -7.39 -9.18
C LYS A 78 0.36 -8.84 -9.61
N MET A 79 1.13 -9.62 -8.84
CA MET A 79 1.34 -11.05 -9.11
C MET A 79 0.03 -11.84 -8.99
N GLN A 80 -0.80 -11.56 -8.00
CA GLN A 80 -2.11 -12.18 -7.83
C GLN A 80 -3.04 -11.86 -9.01
N MET A 81 -3.08 -10.60 -9.46
CA MET A 81 -3.86 -10.20 -10.65
C MET A 81 -3.40 -10.94 -11.91
N GLN A 82 -2.08 -11.09 -12.11
CA GLN A 82 -1.54 -11.83 -13.25
C GLN A 82 -1.93 -13.31 -13.20
N LYS A 83 -1.87 -13.95 -12.02
CA LYS A 83 -2.33 -15.34 -11.83
C LYS A 83 -3.83 -15.47 -12.12
N ALA A 84 -4.65 -14.54 -11.63
CA ALA A 84 -6.08 -14.54 -11.89
C ALA A 84 -6.40 -14.38 -13.40
N ALA A 85 -5.70 -13.48 -14.08
CA ALA A 85 -5.83 -13.29 -15.52
C ALA A 85 -5.41 -14.54 -16.32
N LEU A 86 -4.33 -15.21 -15.91
CA LEU A 86 -3.89 -16.47 -16.50
C LEU A 86 -4.93 -17.57 -16.30
N ASN A 87 -5.44 -17.73 -15.09
CA ASN A 87 -6.48 -18.71 -14.77
C ASN A 87 -7.75 -18.49 -15.60
N LYS A 88 -8.16 -17.21 -15.75
CA LYS A 88 -9.29 -16.85 -16.61
C LYS A 88 -9.04 -17.24 -18.06
N ARG A 89 -7.85 -16.99 -18.59
CA ARG A 89 -7.46 -17.38 -19.96
C ARG A 89 -7.50 -18.90 -20.12
N VAL A 90 -6.86 -19.64 -19.22
CA VAL A 90 -6.84 -21.11 -19.24
C VAL A 90 -8.25 -21.67 -19.21
N TYR A 91 -9.09 -21.20 -18.28
CA TYR A 91 -10.49 -21.62 -18.20
C TYR A 91 -11.24 -21.33 -19.50
N SER A 92 -11.09 -20.14 -20.07
CA SER A 92 -11.73 -19.80 -21.35
C SER A 92 -11.26 -20.69 -22.51
N SER A 93 -9.97 -21.03 -22.57
CA SER A 93 -9.42 -21.97 -23.56
C SER A 93 -10.00 -23.38 -23.39
N TYR A 94 -10.10 -23.88 -22.16
CA TYR A 94 -10.72 -25.19 -21.89
C TYR A 94 -12.20 -25.22 -22.29
N VAL A 95 -12.97 -24.18 -21.93
CA VAL A 95 -14.38 -24.08 -22.31
C VAL A 95 -14.53 -24.00 -23.83
N SER A 96 -13.72 -23.19 -24.53
CA SER A 96 -13.79 -23.11 -25.98
C SER A 96 -13.45 -24.44 -26.67
N SER A 97 -12.44 -25.17 -26.17
CA SER A 97 -12.05 -26.48 -26.72
C SER A 97 -13.10 -27.55 -26.49
N ASN A 98 -13.78 -27.54 -25.33
CA ASN A 98 -14.87 -28.48 -25.04
C ASN A 98 -16.14 -28.18 -25.85
N VAL A 99 -16.42 -26.90 -26.17
CA VAL A 99 -17.57 -26.52 -27.01
C VAL A 99 -17.30 -26.78 -28.50
N SER A 100 -16.04 -26.69 -28.96
CA SER A 100 -15.65 -27.02 -30.34
C SER A 100 -15.49 -28.52 -30.62
N GLY A 101 -15.72 -29.38 -29.62
CA GLY A 101 -15.68 -30.83 -29.72
C GLY A 101 -16.88 -31.42 -30.47
N SER A 102 -17.06 -31.06 -31.74
CA SER A 102 -17.90 -31.82 -32.66
C SER A 102 -17.26 -31.98 -34.03
N PHE A 103 -16.08 -32.61 -34.03
CA PHE A 103 -15.49 -33.15 -35.27
C PHE A 103 -16.24 -34.40 -35.78
N PHE A 104 -17.24 -34.93 -35.05
CA PHE A 104 -18.04 -36.10 -35.43
C PHE A 104 -19.56 -35.83 -35.63
N ARG A 105 -20.05 -34.58 -35.60
CA ARG A 105 -21.45 -34.27 -36.01
C ARG A 105 -21.52 -33.55 -37.35
N ARG A 106 -21.35 -34.34 -38.41
CA ARG A 106 -21.85 -34.19 -39.81
C ARG A 106 -21.14 -35.37 -40.50
N THR A 107 -21.78 -36.47 -40.85
CA THR A 107 -23.06 -36.65 -41.53
C THR A 107 -23.38 -38.14 -41.46
N ILE A 108 -24.58 -38.50 -41.00
CA ILE A 108 -25.36 -39.64 -41.55
C ILE A 108 -26.75 -39.06 -41.80
#